data_AF-A0A8K0DDW7-F1
#
_entry.id   AF-A0A8K0DDW7-F1
#
_cell.length_a   1.000
_cell.length_b   1.000
_cell.length_c   1.000
_cell.angle_alpha   90.00
_cell.angle_beta   90.00
_cell.angle_gamma   90.00
#
_symmetry.space_group_name_H-M   'P 1'
#
loop_
_entity.id
_entity.type
_entity.pdbx_description
1 polymer ?
#
loop_
_entity_poly.entity_id
_entity_poly.type
_entity_poly.pdbx_seq_one_letter_code
_entity_poly.pdbx_strand_id
1 'polypeptide(L)'
;MECLYLTEYLKIVQSSENKETNSLSGKYHLLKENKIEDTFPNVEIALRIFLSMMVTNCSGERSFSKLKKIKNKLRSSMLQERLSLSLMSIECDVLKDINFEEVIDDFACLKSRRVALELT
;
A
#
# COMPACT_ATOMS: atom_id res chain seq x y z
N MET A 1 -1.93 -1.34 42.73
CA MET A 1 -3.21 -1.03 43.41
C MET A 1 -4.20 -0.41 42.43
N GLU A 2 -3.86 0.68 41.75
CA GLU A 2 -4.76 1.33 40.77
C GLU A 2 -5.17 0.42 39.61
N CYS A 3 -4.27 -0.42 39.08
CA CYS A 3 -4.62 -1.37 38.02
C CYS A 3 -5.65 -2.43 38.46
N LEU A 4 -5.64 -2.84 39.74
CA LEU A 4 -6.65 -3.78 40.26
C LEU A 4 -8.02 -3.10 40.33
N TYR A 5 -8.04 -1.87 40.82
CA TYR A 5 -9.26 -1.05 40.90
C TYR A 5 -9.85 -0.77 39.51
N LEU A 6 -9.00 -0.46 38.54
CA LEU A 6 -9.40 -0.30 37.14
C LEU A 6 -9.95 -1.61 36.56
N THR A 7 -9.32 -2.75 36.86
CA THR A 7 -9.78 -4.05 36.36
C THR A 7 -11.13 -4.44 36.95
N GLU A 8 -11.35 -4.12 38.22
CA GLU A 8 -12.62 -4.32 38.91
C GLU A 8 -13.71 -3.38 38.37
N TYR A 9 -13.38 -2.10 38.17
CA TYR A 9 -14.27 -1.11 37.55
C TYR A 9 -14.66 -1.52 36.12
N LEU A 10 -13.72 -1.99 35.31
CA LEU A 10 -13.99 -2.46 33.95
C LEU A 10 -14.87 -3.71 33.92
N LYS A 11 -14.72 -4.63 34.88
CA LYS A 11 -15.62 -5.78 35.03
C LYS A 11 -17.04 -5.33 35.40
N ILE A 12 -17.19 -4.34 36.29
CA ILE A 12 -18.49 -3.79 36.69
C ILE A 12 -19.17 -3.11 35.49
N VAL A 13 -18.45 -2.27 34.74
CA VAL A 13 -18.98 -1.58 33.54
C VAL A 13 -19.35 -2.57 32.43
N GLN A 14 -18.56 -3.63 32.22
CA GLN A 14 -18.89 -4.71 31.29
C GLN A 14 -20.11 -5.54 31.73
N SER A 15 -20.40 -5.58 33.03
CA SER A 15 -21.57 -6.29 33.57
C SER A 15 -22.85 -5.45 33.44
N SER A 16 -22.75 -4.12 33.38
CA SER A 16 -23.89 -3.21 33.23
C SER A 16 -24.30 -2.94 31.78
N GLU A 17 -23.36 -3.02 30.83
CA GLU A 17 -23.66 -2.90 29.40
C GLU A 17 -23.42 -4.23 28.69
N ASN A 18 -24.51 -4.89 28.30
CA ASN A 18 -24.53 -6.16 27.58
C ASN A 18 -24.07 -6.00 26.12
N LYS A 19 -22.87 -5.48 25.90
CA LYS A 19 -22.20 -5.35 24.61
C LYS A 19 -20.82 -5.98 24.71
N GLU A 20 -20.74 -7.27 24.40
CA GLU A 20 -19.47 -7.93 24.08
C GLU A 20 -18.86 -7.30 22.83
N THR A 21 -18.18 -6.15 22.98
CA THR A 21 -17.28 -5.66 21.95
C THR A 21 -15.91 -6.30 22.22
N ASN A 22 -15.72 -7.50 21.66
CA ASN A 22 -14.43 -8.21 21.71
C ASN A 22 -13.29 -7.45 21.01
N SER A 23 -13.61 -6.37 20.28
CA SER A 23 -12.65 -5.46 19.66
C SER A 23 -12.11 -4.44 20.66
N LEU A 24 -10.78 -4.31 20.69
CA LEU A 24 -10.04 -3.31 21.48
C LEU A 24 -10.54 -1.88 21.22
N SER A 25 -10.97 -1.59 20.00
CA SER A 25 -11.56 -0.29 19.62
C SER A 25 -12.92 -0.03 20.29
N GLY A 26 -13.74 -1.09 20.46
CA GLY A 26 -15.04 -0.97 21.13
C GLY A 26 -14.88 -0.74 22.63
N LYS A 27 -13.91 -1.42 23.25
CA LYS A 27 -13.54 -1.19 24.65
C LYS A 27 -13.04 0.25 24.87
N TYR A 28 -12.19 0.77 23.99
CA TYR A 28 -11.72 2.17 24.09
C TYR A 28 -12.87 3.19 23.94
N HIS A 29 -13.84 2.94 23.05
CA HIS A 29 -15.02 3.81 22.90
C HIS A 29 -15.85 3.86 24.18
N LEU A 30 -16.15 2.70 24.76
CA LEU A 30 -16.87 2.58 26.03
C LEU A 30 -16.15 3.28 27.18
N LEU A 31 -14.82 3.12 27.26
CA LEU A 31 -14.01 3.82 28.25
C LEU A 31 -14.07 5.35 28.09
N LYS A 32 -14.15 5.84 26.84
CA LYS A 32 -14.22 7.27 26.53
C LYS A 32 -15.59 7.86 26.85
N GLU A 33 -16.67 7.13 26.63
CA GLU A 33 -18.03 7.52 27.07
C GLU A 33 -18.12 7.62 28.60
N ASN A 34 -17.40 6.78 29.33
CA ASN A 34 -17.34 6.76 30.78
C ASN A 34 -16.34 7.77 31.39
N LYS A 35 -15.75 8.69 30.60
CA LYS A 35 -14.83 9.76 31.04
C LYS A 35 -13.71 9.30 31.98
N ILE A 36 -13.05 8.20 31.65
CA ILE A 36 -11.90 7.68 32.44
C ILE A 36 -10.70 8.65 32.43
N GLU A 37 -10.70 9.64 31.53
CA GLU A 37 -9.76 10.78 31.52
C GLU A 37 -9.73 11.52 32.87
N ASP A 38 -10.88 11.68 33.55
CA ASP A 38 -10.99 12.40 34.81
C ASP A 38 -10.62 11.53 36.03
N THR A 39 -10.90 10.22 35.96
CA THR A 39 -10.69 9.28 37.08
C THR A 39 -9.29 8.67 37.08
N PHE A 40 -8.73 8.35 35.91
CA PHE A 40 -7.44 7.67 35.76
C PHE A 40 -6.67 8.16 34.50
N PRO A 41 -6.06 9.36 34.56
CA PRO A 41 -5.37 9.95 33.40
C PRO A 41 -4.18 9.10 32.90
N ASN A 42 -3.44 8.44 33.80
CA ASN A 42 -2.30 7.60 33.44
C ASN A 42 -2.70 6.36 32.62
N VAL A 43 -3.87 5.79 32.92
CA VAL A 43 -4.39 4.61 32.23
C VAL A 43 -4.84 4.97 30.82
N GLU A 44 -5.49 6.11 30.66
CA GLU A 44 -5.93 6.58 29.35
C GLU A 44 -4.72 6.84 28.43
N ILE A 45 -3.68 7.50 28.93
CA ILE A 45 -2.45 7.75 28.18
C ILE A 45 -1.79 6.43 27.75
N ALA A 46 -1.71 5.45 28.64
CA ALA A 46 -1.13 4.13 28.32
C ALA A 46 -1.92 3.40 27.23
N LEU A 47 -3.25 3.39 27.32
CA LEU A 47 -4.14 2.79 26.31
C LEU A 47 -4.01 3.49 24.95
N ARG A 48 -3.92 4.82 24.95
CA ARG A 48 -3.74 5.62 23.73
C ARG A 48 -2.42 5.30 23.03
N ILE A 49 -1.33 5.21 23.79
CA ILE A 49 0.00 4.84 23.27
C ILE A 49 -0.05 3.42 22.69
N PHE A 50 -0.62 2.47 23.42
CA PHE A 50 -0.75 1.08 22.97
C PHE A 50 -1.51 0.96 21.66
N LEU A 51 -2.68 1.61 21.56
CA LEU A 51 -3.49 1.64 20.34
C LEU A 51 -2.75 2.27 19.16
N SER A 52 -2.10 3.42 19.39
CA SER A 52 -1.32 4.11 18.36
C SER A 52 -0.15 3.25 17.85
N MET A 53 0.52 2.55 18.77
CA MET A 53 1.62 1.65 18.43
C MET A 53 1.15 0.45 17.62
N MET A 54 0.01 -0.17 17.98
CA MET A 54 -0.58 -1.26 17.19
C MET A 54 -0.95 -0.83 15.77
N VAL A 55 -1.59 0.35 15.63
CA VAL A 55 -1.98 0.89 14.31
C VAL A 55 -0.73 1.23 13.47
N THR A 56 0.29 1.81 14.09
CA THR A 56 1.54 2.18 13.42
C THR A 56 2.30 0.94 12.95
N ASN A 57 2.36 -0.13 13.76
CA ASN A 57 3.00 -1.39 13.38
C ASN A 57 2.33 -2.01 12.14
N CYS A 58 1.00 -2.09 12.12
CA CYS A 58 0.27 -2.63 10.96
C CYS A 58 0.45 -1.76 9.70
N SER A 59 0.42 -0.43 9.85
CA SER A 59 0.66 0.49 8.73
C SER A 59 2.10 0.40 8.20
N GLY A 60 3.07 0.28 9.09
CA GLY A 60 4.48 0.05 8.78
C GLY A 60 4.68 -1.25 8.01
N GLU A 61 4.17 -2.37 8.52
CA GLU A 61 4.21 -3.67 7.83
C GLU A 61 3.55 -3.62 6.45
N ARG A 62 2.38 -2.99 6.34
CA ARG A 62 1.68 -2.81 5.05
C ARG A 62 2.51 -1.97 4.08
N SER A 63 3.14 -0.90 4.56
CA SER A 63 3.98 -0.01 3.75
C SER A 63 5.26 -0.70 3.29
N PHE A 64 5.96 -1.41 4.17
CA PHE A 64 7.15 -2.21 3.84
C PHE A 64 6.82 -3.38 2.91
N SER A 65 5.65 -4.01 3.06
CA SER A 65 5.17 -5.07 2.15
C SER A 65 4.96 -4.54 0.73
N LYS A 66 4.33 -3.37 0.59
CA LYS A 66 4.21 -2.68 -0.70
C LYS A 66 5.58 -2.33 -1.29
N LEU A 67 6.47 -1.75 -0.50
CA LEU A 67 7.83 -1.40 -0.94
C LEU A 67 8.62 -2.64 -1.39
N LYS A 68 8.48 -3.77 -0.68
CA LYS A 68 9.09 -5.05 -1.05
C LYS A 68 8.57 -5.55 -2.39
N LYS A 69 7.26 -5.48 -2.64
CA LYS A 69 6.66 -5.86 -3.94
C LYS A 69 7.14 -4.96 -5.07
N ILE A 70 7.20 -3.65 -4.86
CA ILE A 70 7.68 -2.67 -5.84
C ILE A 70 9.16 -2.92 -6.16
N LYS A 71 10.00 -3.07 -5.13
CA LYS A 71 11.43 -3.36 -5.27
C LYS A 71 11.67 -4.68 -6.01
N ASN A 72 10.90 -5.72 -5.69
CA ASN A 72 11.00 -7.01 -6.38
C ASN A 72 10.53 -6.94 -7.84
N LYS A 73 9.40 -6.26 -8.12
CA LYS A 73 8.88 -6.07 -9.48
C LYS A 73 9.85 -5.27 -10.36
N LEU A 74 10.41 -4.19 -9.82
CA LEU A 74 11.43 -3.39 -10.51
C LEU A 74 12.68 -4.23 -10.79
N ARG A 75 13.16 -5.00 -9.82
CA ARG A 75 14.36 -5.84 -10.00
C ARG A 75 14.16 -6.98 -11.00
N SER A 76 12.94 -7.51 -11.16
CA SER A 76 12.63 -8.55 -12.14
C SER A 76 12.31 -8.03 -13.55
N SER A 77 11.96 -6.74 -13.71
CA SER A 77 11.56 -6.11 -14.98
C SER A 77 12.63 -5.16 -15.57
N MET A 78 13.71 -4.88 -14.84
CA MET A 78 14.41 -3.60 -14.99
C MET A 78 15.18 -3.35 -16.28
N LEU A 79 15.72 -4.34 -16.99
CA LEU A 79 16.80 -4.02 -17.93
C LEU A 79 16.34 -3.78 -19.38
N GLN A 80 15.43 -4.57 -19.93
CA GLN A 80 15.18 -4.54 -21.38
C GLN A 80 13.91 -3.75 -21.75
N GLU A 81 12.76 -4.09 -21.19
CA GLU A 81 11.46 -3.55 -21.66
C GLU A 81 11.15 -2.15 -21.15
N ARG A 82 11.57 -1.77 -19.93
CA ARG A 82 11.28 -0.42 -19.44
C ARG A 82 12.10 0.66 -20.14
N LEU A 83 13.29 0.34 -20.65
CA LEU A 83 14.08 1.32 -21.40
C LEU A 83 13.36 1.67 -22.72
N SER A 84 12.92 0.66 -23.47
CA SER A 84 12.18 0.89 -24.72
C SER A 84 10.85 1.60 -24.47
N LEU A 85 10.06 1.15 -23.49
CA LEU A 85 8.78 1.79 -23.14
C LEU A 85 8.93 3.22 -22.61
N SER A 86 10.00 3.50 -21.84
CA SER A 86 10.24 4.86 -21.34
C SER A 86 10.65 5.81 -22.47
N LEU A 87 11.50 5.35 -23.41
CA LEU A 87 11.83 6.12 -24.62
C LEU A 87 10.59 6.42 -25.45
N MET A 88 9.74 5.42 -25.71
CA MET A 88 8.51 5.63 -26.46
C MET A 88 7.52 6.56 -25.76
N SER A 89 7.49 6.57 -24.42
CA SER A 89 6.63 7.46 -23.66
C SER A 89 7.14 8.91 -23.64
N ILE A 90 8.46 9.12 -23.68
CA ILE A 90 9.07 10.47 -23.76
C ILE A 90 8.86 11.05 -25.15
N GLU A 91 9.06 10.24 -26.19
CA GLU A 91 8.93 10.66 -27.59
C GLU A 91 7.51 10.46 -28.13
N CYS A 92 6.50 10.35 -27.26
CA CYS A 92 5.14 9.97 -27.64
C CYS A 92 4.51 10.94 -28.65
N ASP A 93 4.85 12.23 -28.59
CA ASP A 93 4.30 13.23 -29.51
C ASP A 93 4.92 13.11 -30.91
N VAL A 94 6.23 12.90 -31.00
CA VAL A 94 6.93 12.60 -32.27
C VAL A 94 6.41 11.30 -32.87
N LEU A 95 6.13 10.32 -32.01
CA LEU A 95 5.67 8.99 -32.38
C LEU A 95 4.25 8.98 -32.99
N LYS A 96 3.41 9.98 -32.70
CA LYS A 96 2.07 10.12 -33.30
C LYS A 96 2.12 10.59 -34.75
N ASP A 97 3.15 11.36 -35.10
CA ASP A 97 3.33 11.93 -36.44
C ASP A 97 4.10 10.98 -37.38
N ILE A 98 4.64 9.89 -36.83
CA ILE A 98 5.36 8.87 -37.61
C ILE A 98 4.37 7.84 -38.18
N ASN A 99 4.45 7.61 -39.49
CA ASN A 99 3.73 6.54 -40.15
C ASN A 99 4.42 5.18 -39.89
N PHE A 100 3.87 4.42 -38.94
CA PHE A 100 4.43 3.11 -38.57
C PHE A 100 4.39 2.09 -39.70
N GLU A 101 3.45 2.19 -40.64
CA GLU A 101 3.33 1.24 -41.76
C GLU A 101 4.58 1.29 -42.65
N GLU A 102 5.04 2.51 -42.95
CA GLU A 102 6.24 2.77 -43.76
C GLU A 102 7.52 2.36 -43.01
N VAL A 103 7.61 2.66 -41.72
CA VAL A 103 8.75 2.25 -40.89
C VAL A 103 8.85 0.73 -40.76
N ILE A 104 7.71 0.03 -40.68
CA ILE A 104 7.65 -1.43 -40.62
C ILE A 104 8.07 -2.02 -41.96
N ASP A 105 7.61 -1.47 -43.08
CA ASP A 105 7.98 -1.93 -44.42
C ASP A 105 9.46 -1.69 -44.72
N ASP A 106 9.98 -0.50 -44.40
CA ASP A 106 11.41 -0.18 -44.50
C ASP A 106 12.27 -1.10 -43.63
N PHE A 107 11.84 -1.36 -42.39
CA PHE A 107 12.55 -2.30 -41.50
C PHE A 107 12.50 -3.73 -42.06
N ALA A 108 11.38 -4.14 -42.64
CA ALA A 108 11.22 -5.44 -43.29
C ALA A 108 12.12 -5.55 -44.54
N CYS A 109 12.19 -4.52 -45.37
CA CYS A 109 13.07 -4.42 -46.53
C CYS A 109 14.55 -4.44 -46.12
N LEU A 110 14.96 -3.66 -45.11
CA LEU A 110 16.34 -3.62 -44.62
C LEU A 110 16.79 -4.94 -43.98
N LYS A 111 15.87 -5.66 -43.34
CA LYS A 111 16.13 -6.99 -42.74
C LYS A 111 16.01 -8.12 -43.77
N SER A 112 15.29 -7.90 -44.87
CA SER A 112 15.19 -8.81 -46.01
C SER A 112 16.46 -8.74 -46.84
N ARG A 113 17.48 -9.47 -46.41
CA ARG A 113 18.71 -9.70 -47.17
C ARG A 113 18.45 -10.67 -48.33
N ARG A 114 17.54 -10.37 -49.26
CA ARG A 114 17.34 -11.12 -50.52
C ARG A 114 17.01 -10.18 -51.68
N VAL A 115 17.93 -10.19 -52.64
CA VAL A 115 17.92 -9.54 -53.95
C VAL A 115 16.57 -9.71 -54.67
N ALA A 116 16.02 -8.60 -55.17
CA ALA A 116 14.91 -8.63 -56.10
C ALA A 116 15.35 -9.32 -57.40
N LEU A 117 14.65 -10.40 -57.77
CA LEU A 117 14.73 -10.93 -59.13
C LEU A 117 13.83 -10.07 -60.01
N GLU A 118 14.44 -9.23 -60.84
CA GLU A 118 13.76 -8.71 -62.02
C GLU A 118 13.41 -9.91 -62.92
N LEU A 119 12.12 -10.15 -63.12
CA LEU A 119 11.64 -10.97 -64.20
C LEU A 119 10.89 -10.06 -65.17
N THR A 120 11.56 -9.84 -66.29
CA THR A 120 11.07 -9.45 -67.62
C THR A 120 9.69 -10.01 -67.95
#